data_AF-A0A7H1DTA0-F1
#
_entry.id   AF-A0A7H1DTA0-F1
#
_cell.length_a   1.000
_cell.length_b   1.000
_cell.length_c   1.000
_cell.angle_alpha   90.00
_cell.angle_beta   90.00
_cell.angle_gamma   90.00
#
_symmetry.space_group_name_H-M   'P 1'
#
loop_
_entity.id
_entity.type
_entity.pdbx_description
1 polymer ?
#
loop_
_entity_poly.entity_id
_entity_poly.type
_entity_poly.pdbx_seq_one_letter_code
_entity_poly.pdbx_strand_id
1 'polypeptide(L)'
;MNNADKPINPCLMQQVGDNEFRANKPNDPKEWNVPTAGLTKREYFAGIAMQGLLASFTEKASNGMWGTEVKETVKSAVDYADELLKQLEATEIN
;
A
#
# COMPACT_ATOMS: atom_id res chain seq x y z
N MET A 1 0.95 -12.17 8.70
CA MET A 1 2.15 -11.32 8.48
C MET A 1 2.05 -10.18 9.46
N ASN A 2 3.14 -9.86 10.17
CA ASN A 2 3.13 -8.91 11.29
C ASN A 2 3.08 -7.43 10.86
N ASN A 3 3.50 -7.14 9.63
CA ASN A 3 3.65 -5.80 9.10
C ASN A 3 2.61 -5.45 8.03
N ALA A 4 1.80 -6.40 7.57
CA ALA A 4 0.86 -6.21 6.46
C ALA A 4 -0.12 -5.06 6.69
N ASP A 5 -0.70 -4.98 7.90
CA ASP A 5 -1.72 -3.99 8.27
C ASP A 5 -1.12 -2.65 8.74
N LYS A 6 0.21 -2.53 8.79
CA LYS A 6 0.88 -1.27 9.15
C LYS A 6 0.83 -0.31 7.95
N PRO A 7 0.76 1.01 8.16
CA PRO A 7 0.78 1.98 7.05
C PRO A 7 2.14 1.99 6.32
N ILE A 8 2.12 2.21 5.00
CA ILE A 8 3.34 2.34 4.17
C ILE A 8 4.13 3.63 4.46
N ASN A 9 3.45 4.67 4.95
CA ASN A 9 4.04 5.90 5.45
C ASN A 9 3.00 6.60 6.34
N PRO A 10 3.06 6.47 7.68
CA PRO A 10 2.08 7.12 8.54
C PRO A 10 2.19 8.64 8.39
N CYS A 11 1.21 9.27 7.76
CA CYS A 11 1.10 10.73 7.80
C CYS A 11 0.70 11.11 9.22
N LEU A 12 1.62 11.77 9.93
CA LEU A 12 1.35 12.36 11.23
C LEU A 12 0.49 13.60 11.00
N MET A 13 -0.81 13.46 11.26
CA MET A 13 -1.69 14.61 11.32
C MET A 13 -1.63 15.20 12.72
N GLN A 14 -1.70 16.52 12.80
CA GLN A 14 -1.86 17.26 14.04
C GLN A 14 -3.32 17.67 14.18
N GLN A 15 -3.94 17.36 15.32
CA GLN A 15 -5.26 17.87 15.66
C GLN A 15 -5.13 19.34 16.10
N VAL A 16 -5.79 20.25 15.40
CA VAL A 16 -5.66 21.71 15.61
C VAL A 16 -6.86 22.32 16.34
N GLY A 17 -7.99 21.61 16.33
CA GLY A 17 -9.25 21.93 17.00
C GLY A 17 -10.12 20.67 17.15
N ASP A 18 -11.39 20.82 17.51
CA ASP A 18 -12.24 19.68 17.91
C ASP A 18 -12.39 18.62 16.79
N ASN A 19 -12.36 19.01 15.52
CA ASN A 19 -12.45 18.09 14.36
C ASN A 19 -11.55 18.51 13.17
N GLU A 20 -10.53 19.31 13.42
CA GLU A 20 -9.63 19.79 12.37
C GLU A 20 -8.27 19.11 12.46
N PHE A 21 -7.85 18.51 11.35
CA PHE A 21 -6.57 17.83 11.20
C PHE A 21 -5.77 18.49 10.10
N ARG A 22 -4.47 18.71 10.33
CA ARG A 22 -3.53 19.17 9.30
C ARG A 22 -2.26 18.34 9.33
N ALA A 23 -1.51 18.32 8.24
CA ALA A 23 -0.17 17.73 8.25
C ALA A 23 0.68 18.36 9.36
N ASN A 24 1.39 17.54 10.13
CA ASN A 24 2.30 18.02 11.17
C ASN A 24 3.29 19.04 10.56
N LYS A 25 3.41 20.19 11.22
CA LYS A 25 4.43 21.18 10.91
C LYS A 25 5.59 21.03 11.89
N PRO A 26 6.85 20.95 11.41
CA PRO A 26 8.01 20.98 12.29
C PRO A 26 7.95 22.21 13.20
N ASN A 27 8.14 22.01 14.51
CA ASN A 27 8.14 23.04 15.56
C ASN A 27 6.77 23.62 15.99
N ASP A 28 5.67 22.95 15.69
CA ASP A 28 4.37 23.33 16.26
C ASP A 28 4.24 22.82 17.72
N PRO A 29 3.91 23.70 18.69
CA PRO A 29 3.89 23.35 20.11
C PRO A 29 2.70 22.45 20.53
N LYS A 30 1.71 22.18 19.65
CA LYS A 30 0.61 21.26 19.98
C LYS A 30 1.03 19.80 19.75
N GLU A 31 1.13 19.04 20.83
CA GLU A 31 1.77 17.70 20.89
C GLU A 31 0.95 16.51 20.35
N TRP A 32 -0.29 16.71 19.88
CA TRP A 32 -1.15 15.58 19.49
C TRP A 32 -0.94 15.17 18.03
N ASN A 33 -0.05 14.19 17.83
CA ASN A 33 0.10 13.48 16.57
C ASN A 33 -0.90 12.33 16.49
N VAL A 34 -1.81 12.41 15.53
CA VAL A 34 -2.71 11.31 15.17
C VAL A 34 -2.13 10.63 13.92
N PRO A 35 -1.62 9.39 14.04
CA PRO A 35 -1.22 8.63 12.87
C PRO A 35 -2.47 8.34 12.04
N THR A 36 -2.50 8.86 10.82
CA THR A 36 -3.57 8.50 9.89
C THR A 36 -3.32 7.11 9.32
N ALA A 37 -4.39 6.33 9.19
CA ALA A 37 -4.30 4.91 8.85
C ALA A 37 -3.71 4.64 7.45
N GLY A 38 -3.69 5.64 6.55
CA GLY A 38 -3.09 5.53 5.21
C GLY A 38 -3.53 4.28 4.43
N LEU A 39 -2.77 3.92 3.40
CA LEU A 39 -2.82 2.56 2.86
C LEU A 39 -1.94 1.66 3.72
N THR A 40 -2.45 0.48 4.04
CA THR A 40 -1.64 -0.59 4.62
C THR A 40 -0.53 -0.99 3.64
N LYS A 41 0.58 -1.54 4.15
CA LYS A 41 1.68 -2.02 3.29
C LYS A 41 1.17 -3.06 2.29
N ARG A 42 0.25 -3.93 2.70
CA ARG A 42 -0.38 -4.93 1.82
C ARG A 42 -1.16 -4.28 0.69
N GLU A 43 -2.04 -3.32 1.00
CA GLU A 43 -2.83 -2.60 -0.02
C GLU A 43 -1.93 -1.83 -0.99
N TYR A 44 -0.90 -1.17 -0.47
CA TYR A 44 0.04 -0.41 -1.29
C TYR A 44 0.80 -1.32 -2.27
N PHE A 45 1.41 -2.41 -1.79
CA PHE A 45 2.15 -3.32 -2.65
C PHE A 45 1.25 -4.08 -3.63
N ALA A 46 0.04 -4.47 -3.20
CA ALA A 46 -0.95 -5.07 -4.10
C ALA A 46 -1.36 -4.09 -5.20
N GLY A 47 -1.52 -2.79 -4.87
CA GLY A 47 -1.79 -1.74 -5.85
C GLY A 47 -0.68 -1.61 -6.89
N ILE A 48 0.59 -1.59 -6.46
CA ILE A 48 1.75 -1.55 -7.37
C ILE A 48 1.79 -2.78 -8.28
N ALA A 49 1.64 -3.98 -7.71
CA ALA A 49 1.63 -5.22 -8.48
C ALA A 49 0.50 -5.22 -9.51
N MET A 50 -0.70 -4.77 -9.10
CA MET A 50 -1.85 -4.67 -10.00
C MET A 50 -1.63 -3.70 -11.15
N GLN A 51 -1.00 -2.54 -10.90
CA GLN A 51 -0.65 -1.59 -11.96
C GLN A 51 0.29 -2.22 -12.99
N GLY A 52 1.32 -2.96 -12.54
CA GLY A 52 2.22 -3.68 -13.43
C GLY A 52 1.52 -4.77 -14.25
N LEU A 53 0.65 -5.56 -13.61
CA LEU A 53 -0.13 -6.60 -14.28
C LEU A 53 -1.07 -6.01 -15.33
N LEU A 54 -1.78 -4.92 -15.02
CA LEU A 54 -2.67 -4.25 -15.97
C LEU A 54 -1.92 -3.62 -17.13
N ALA A 55 -0.75 -3.02 -16.89
CA ALA A 55 0.09 -2.46 -17.94
C ALA A 55 0.51 -3.53 -18.97
N SER A 56 0.74 -4.78 -18.51
CA SER A 56 1.05 -5.91 -19.40
C SER A 56 -0.12 -6.33 -20.30
N PHE A 57 -1.35 -5.92 -20.00
CA PHE A 57 -2.51 -6.31 -20.81
C PHE A 57 -2.55 -5.60 -22.15
N THR A 58 -1.97 -4.41 -22.25
CA THR A 58 -1.80 -3.72 -23.54
C THR A 58 -0.99 -4.56 -24.52
N GLU A 59 0.09 -5.17 -24.03
CA GLU A 59 0.91 -6.11 -24.82
C GLU A 59 0.13 -7.38 -25.17
N LYS A 60 -0.52 -8.01 -24.19
CA LYS A 60 -1.32 -9.24 -24.42
C LYS A 60 -2.45 -9.02 -25.43
N ALA A 61 -3.16 -7.90 -25.32
CA ALA A 61 -4.22 -7.52 -26.25
C ALA A 61 -3.67 -7.34 -27.68
N SER A 62 -2.48 -6.75 -27.82
CA SER A 62 -1.80 -6.60 -29.13
C SER A 62 -1.42 -7.95 -29.76
N ASN A 63 -1.17 -8.96 -28.94
CA ASN A 63 -0.90 -10.34 -29.34
C ASN A 63 -2.17 -11.21 -29.47
N GLY A 64 -3.36 -10.60 -29.49
CA GLY A 64 -4.65 -11.29 -29.65
C GLY A 64 -5.15 -12.04 -28.41
N MET A 65 -4.46 -11.92 -27.27
CA MET A 65 -4.90 -12.48 -25.99
C MET A 65 -5.76 -11.46 -25.25
N TRP A 66 -7.07 -11.48 -25.54
CA TRP A 66 -8.05 -10.65 -24.86
C TRP A 66 -8.62 -11.37 -23.64
N GLY A 67 -8.49 -10.73 -22.48
CA GLY A 67 -9.12 -11.17 -21.24
C GLY A 67 -8.18 -11.96 -20.34
N THR A 68 -7.75 -11.31 -19.27
CA THR A 68 -7.37 -12.00 -18.03
C THR A 68 -8.54 -11.85 -17.09
N GLU A 69 -8.95 -12.91 -16.38
CA GLU A 69 -10.03 -12.75 -15.40
C GLU A 69 -9.61 -11.70 -14.37
N VAL A 70 -10.45 -10.68 -14.17
CA VAL A 70 -10.22 -9.61 -13.17
C VAL A 70 -9.91 -10.23 -11.81
N LYS A 71 -10.60 -11.33 -11.47
CA LYS A 71 -10.38 -12.10 -10.24
C LYS A 71 -8.96 -12.65 -10.13
N GLU A 72 -8.43 -13.27 -11.18
CA GLU A 72 -7.08 -13.82 -11.20
C GLU A 72 -6.02 -12.74 -11.09
N THR A 73 -6.27 -11.60 -11.75
CA THR A 73 -5.37 -10.44 -11.73
C THR A 73 -5.26 -9.84 -10.33
N VAL A 74 -6.42 -9.62 -9.69
CA VAL A 74 -6.49 -9.11 -8.32
C VAL A 74 -5.87 -10.10 -7.34
N LYS A 75 -6.16 -11.40 -7.49
CA LYS A 75 -5.56 -12.45 -6.65
C LYS A 75 -4.04 -12.46 -6.79
N SER A 76 -3.52 -12.43 -8.02
CA SER A 76 -2.08 -12.44 -8.27
C SER A 76 -1.39 -11.24 -7.64
N ALA A 77 -2.00 -10.04 -7.74
CA ALA A 77 -1.47 -8.83 -7.11
C ALA A 77 -1.36 -8.95 -5.59
N VAL A 78 -2.38 -9.56 -4.95
CA VAL A 78 -2.37 -9.83 -3.51
C VAL A 78 -1.32 -10.88 -3.14
N ASP A 79 -1.23 -11.97 -3.91
CA ASP A 79 -0.24 -13.04 -3.67
C ASP A 79 1.20 -12.50 -3.76
N TYR A 80 1.49 -11.61 -4.71
CA TYR A 80 2.79 -10.93 -4.79
C TYR A 80 3.07 -10.03 -3.58
N ALA A 81 2.08 -9.26 -3.12
CA ALA A 81 2.23 -8.42 -1.95
C ALA A 81 2.49 -9.24 -0.68
N ASP A 82 1.77 -10.35 -0.51
CA ASP A 82 1.89 -11.24 0.64
C ASP A 82 3.27 -11.93 0.68
N GLU A 83 3.75 -12.44 -0.46
CA GLU A 83 5.07 -13.07 -0.54
C GLU A 83 6.22 -12.06 -0.32
N LEU A 84 6.11 -10.86 -0.88
CA LEU A 84 7.10 -9.79 -0.65
C LEU A 84 7.20 -9.45 0.84
N LEU A 85 6.07 -9.20 1.50
CA LEU A 85 6.02 -8.86 2.91
C LEU A 85 6.63 -9.96 3.78
N LYS A 86 6.33 -11.23 3.46
CA LYS A 86 6.90 -12.38 4.15
C LYS A 86 8.43 -12.44 4.02
N GLN A 87 8.98 -12.20 2.82
CA GLN A 87 10.44 -12.20 2.62
C GLN A 87 11.13 -11.04 3.35
N LEU A 88 10.51 -9.85 3.37
CA LEU A 88 11.04 -8.70 4.09
C LEU A 88 11.04 -8.93 5.60
N GLU A 89 9.97 -9.50 6.17
CA GLU A 89 9.91 -9.89 7.59
C GLU A 89 10.97 -10.93 7.96
N ALA A 90 11.25 -11.88 7.07
CA ALA A 90 12.30 -12.88 7.27
C ALA A 90 13.71 -12.28 7.16
N THR A 91 13.88 -11.22 6.37
CA THR A 91 15.17 -10.54 6.17
C THR A 91 15.51 -9.62 7.34
N GLU A 92 14.52 -9.01 8.01
CA GLU A 92 14.70 -8.18 9.22
C GLU A 92 15.19 -8.97 10.47
N ILE A 93 15.49 -10.27 10.35
CA ILE A 93 15.98 -11.15 11.44
C ILE A 93 17.48 -11.54 11.28
N ASN A 94 18.18 -11.08 10.23
CA ASN A 94 19.64 -11.26 10.09
C ASN A 94 20.40 -9.95 10.32
#